data_AF-A0AAJ0HI91-F1
#
_entry.id   AF-A0AAJ0HI91-F1
#
_cell.length_a   1.000
_cell.length_b   1.000
_cell.length_c   1.000
_cell.angle_alpha   90.00
_cell.angle_beta   90.00
_cell.angle_gamma   90.00
#
_symmetry.space_group_name_H-M   'P 1'
#
loop_
_entity.id
_entity.type
_entity.pdbx_description
1 polymer ?
#
loop_
_entity_poly.entity_id
_entity_poly.type
_entity_poly.pdbx_seq_one_letter_code
_entity_poly.pdbx_strand_id
1 'polypeptide(L)'
;MDNLLARVLIAKIEDMDRFDAYALKMKPETKPKSVSGCTDNSREWVSRALEEIEKAGNMLSKSSELPAWSQIEGETKKFIRKKKQVGRYDRLADMVQSRPKPAYDMINGWEVYN
;
A
#
# COMPACT_ATOMS: atom_id res chain seq x y z
N MET A 1 12.02 13.66 -3.77
CA MET A 1 10.83 13.98 -2.96
C MET A 1 9.85 12.83 -3.09
N ASP A 2 9.36 12.29 -1.98
CA ASP A 2 8.37 11.21 -1.99
C ASP A 2 6.95 11.76 -2.12
N ASN A 3 6.31 11.48 -3.25
CA ASN A 3 4.92 11.86 -3.56
C ASN A 3 3.89 10.91 -2.90
N LEU A 4 4.19 10.40 -1.70
CA LEU A 4 3.32 9.46 -0.99
C LEU A 4 2.03 10.17 -0.55
N LEU A 5 0.88 9.71 -1.05
CA LEU A 5 -0.43 10.26 -0.75
C LEU A 5 -1.07 9.61 0.48
N ALA A 6 -0.97 8.30 0.60
CA ALA A 6 -1.55 7.53 1.70
C ALA A 6 -0.74 6.25 1.96
N ARG A 7 -0.88 5.70 3.16
CA ARG A 7 -0.44 4.35 3.53
C ARG A 7 -1.67 3.47 3.72
N VAL A 8 -1.56 2.18 3.44
CA VAL A 8 -2.68 1.26 3.56
C VAL A 8 -2.19 -0.03 4.22
N LEU A 9 -2.84 -0.42 5.30
CA LEU A 9 -2.60 -1.67 5.99
C LEU A 9 -3.62 -2.70 5.48
N ILE A 10 -3.14 -3.78 4.89
CA ILE A 10 -4.00 -4.79 4.21
C ILE A 10 -3.96 -6.17 4.88
N ALA A 11 -2.92 -6.48 5.64
CA ALA A 11 -2.76 -7.75 6.34
C ALA A 11 -1.76 -7.61 7.50
N LYS A 12 -1.78 -8.57 8.44
CA LYS A 12 -0.78 -8.69 9.50
C LYS A 12 0.17 -9.83 9.19
N ILE A 13 1.47 -9.59 9.36
CA ILE A 13 2.53 -10.58 9.21
C ILE A 13 2.74 -11.24 10.58
N GLU A 14 2.80 -12.56 10.62
CA GLU A 14 3.07 -13.35 11.84
C GLU A 14 4.52 -13.85 11.87
N ASP A 15 5.10 -14.15 10.70
CA ASP A 15 6.49 -14.58 10.53
C ASP A 15 7.28 -13.53 9.74
N MET A 16 7.96 -12.64 10.48
CA MET A 16 8.74 -11.54 9.88
C MET A 16 9.98 -12.03 9.14
N ASP A 17 10.66 -13.07 9.63
CA ASP A 17 11.89 -13.59 9.00
C ASP A 17 11.57 -14.17 7.61
N ARG A 18 10.44 -14.88 7.52
CA ARG A 18 9.97 -15.45 6.26
C ARG A 18 9.48 -14.37 5.30
N PHE A 19 8.83 -13.32 5.82
CA PHE A 19 8.46 -12.16 5.03
C PHE A 19 9.68 -11.42 4.48
N ASP A 20 10.72 -11.19 5.29
CA ASP A 20 11.93 -10.48 4.88
C ASP A 20 12.70 -11.26 3.80
N ALA A 21 12.83 -12.58 3.98
CA ALA A 21 13.41 -13.47 2.97
C ALA A 21 12.63 -13.44 1.65
N TYR A 22 11.31 -13.27 1.70
CA TYR A 22 10.45 -13.09 0.53
C TYR A 22 10.61 -11.70 -0.09
N ALA A 23 10.55 -10.63 0.71
CA ALA A 23 10.63 -9.25 0.26
C ALA A 23 11.95 -8.95 -0.46
N LEU A 24 13.04 -9.59 -0.04
CA LEU A 24 14.34 -9.51 -0.73
C LEU A 24 14.30 -10.09 -2.15
N LYS A 25 13.50 -11.14 -2.40
CA LYS A 25 13.37 -11.79 -3.72
C LYS A 25 12.46 -11.02 -4.68
N MET A 26 11.49 -10.31 -4.13
CA MET A 26 10.43 -9.65 -4.91
C MET A 26 10.65 -8.14 -5.08
N LYS A 27 11.87 -7.64 -4.84
CA LYS A 27 12.17 -6.22 -5.07
C LYS A 27 11.85 -5.85 -6.52
N PRO A 28 11.12 -4.76 -6.77
CA PRO A 28 10.85 -4.32 -8.13
C PRO A 28 12.18 -4.01 -8.82
N GLU A 29 12.45 -4.67 -9.95
CA GLU A 29 13.74 -4.64 -10.66
C GLU A 29 14.13 -3.24 -11.14
N THR A 30 13.18 -2.30 -11.19
CA THR A 30 13.43 -0.92 -11.61
C THR A 30 12.67 0.08 -10.74
N LYS A 31 13.39 1.08 -10.22
CA LYS A 31 12.74 2.31 -9.76
C LYS A 31 12.09 2.99 -10.98
N PRO A 32 10.82 3.40 -10.91
CA PRO A 32 10.20 4.25 -11.93
C PRO A 32 11.09 5.43 -12.31
N LYS A 33 11.54 5.49 -13.58
CA LYS A 33 12.35 6.61 -14.07
C LYS A 33 11.53 7.89 -14.26
N SER A 34 10.20 7.81 -14.32
CA SER A 34 9.31 8.97 -14.36
C SER A 34 7.91 8.64 -13.82
N VAL A 35 7.19 9.68 -13.39
CA VAL A 35 5.80 9.59 -12.89
C VAL A 35 4.80 9.23 -14.00
N SER A 36 5.17 9.41 -15.29
CA SER A 36 4.28 9.20 -16.44
C SER A 36 4.35 7.80 -17.08
N GLY A 37 5.39 7.00 -16.81
CA GLY A 37 5.52 5.61 -17.30
C GLY A 37 5.22 4.53 -16.25
N CYS A 38 4.75 4.96 -15.08
CA CYS A 38 4.57 4.23 -13.83
C CYS A 38 3.59 3.04 -13.76
N THR A 39 2.49 3.16 -14.50
CA THR A 39 1.21 2.70 -13.93
C THR A 39 0.99 1.22 -14.03
N ASP A 40 1.54 0.57 -15.05
CA ASP A 40 1.19 -0.83 -15.34
C ASP A 40 2.16 -1.77 -14.61
N ASN A 41 3.47 -1.51 -14.70
CA ASN A 41 4.50 -2.30 -14.03
C ASN A 41 4.37 -2.30 -12.50
N SER A 42 3.91 -1.20 -11.90
CA SER A 42 3.75 -1.12 -10.43
C SER A 42 2.49 -1.85 -9.95
N ARG A 43 1.38 -1.75 -10.68
CA ARG A 43 0.13 -2.48 -10.37
C ARG A 43 0.31 -3.98 -10.52
N GLU A 44 0.89 -4.41 -11.65
CA GLU A 44 1.17 -5.82 -11.93
C GLU A 44 2.16 -6.39 -10.91
N TRP A 45 3.21 -5.64 -10.56
CA TRP A 45 4.15 -6.04 -9.53
C TRP A 45 3.46 -6.23 -8.16
N VAL A 46 2.63 -5.28 -7.72
CA VAL A 46 1.90 -5.44 -6.45
C VAL A 46 0.95 -6.64 -6.52
N SER A 47 0.18 -6.79 -7.60
CA SER A 47 -0.74 -7.93 -7.76
C SER A 47 -0.01 -9.26 -7.65
N ARG A 48 1.10 -9.41 -8.39
CA ARG A 48 1.93 -10.62 -8.34
C ARG A 48 2.55 -10.83 -6.97
N ALA A 49 3.00 -9.77 -6.31
CA ALA A 49 3.54 -9.88 -4.95
C ALA A 49 2.48 -10.41 -3.97
N LEU A 50 1.25 -9.91 -4.05
CA LEU A 50 0.15 -10.39 -3.20
C LEU A 50 -0.16 -11.87 -3.45
N GLU A 51 -0.28 -12.29 -4.71
CA GLU A 51 -0.52 -13.69 -5.06
C GLU A 51 0.58 -14.63 -4.55
N GLU A 52 1.85 -14.22 -4.65
CA GLU A 52 2.96 -15.03 -4.18
C GLU A 52 3.04 -15.09 -2.64
N ILE A 53 2.66 -14.03 -1.93
CA ILE A 53 2.50 -14.06 -0.45
C ILE A 53 1.41 -15.05 -0.05
N GLU A 54 0.27 -15.03 -0.76
CA GLU A 54 -0.83 -15.95 -0.53
C GLU A 54 -0.42 -17.40 -0.78
N LYS A 55 0.23 -17.68 -1.92
CA LYS A 55 0.75 -19.02 -2.28
C LYS A 55 1.79 -19.54 -1.30
N ALA A 56 2.64 -18.66 -0.75
CA ALA A 56 3.70 -19.06 0.16
C ALA A 56 3.12 -19.76 1.40
N GLY A 57 1.88 -19.42 1.80
CA GLY A 57 1.15 -19.99 2.93
C GLY A 57 1.89 -19.74 4.26
N ASN A 58 1.20 -19.28 5.29
CA ASN A 58 1.76 -19.20 6.66
C ASN A 58 2.80 -18.07 6.90
N MET A 59 2.79 -16.97 6.12
CA MET A 59 3.49 -15.73 6.49
C MET A 59 2.56 -14.72 7.18
N LEU A 60 1.27 -14.78 6.83
CA LEU A 60 0.24 -13.90 7.37
C LEU A 60 -0.36 -14.51 8.63
N SER A 61 -0.93 -13.65 9.47
CA SER A 61 -1.68 -14.13 10.64
C SER A 61 -2.83 -15.04 10.20
N LYS A 62 -3.14 -16.09 10.98
CA LYS A 62 -4.22 -17.04 10.65
C LYS A 62 -5.60 -16.39 10.41
N SER A 63 -5.81 -15.19 10.95
CA SER A 63 -7.04 -14.40 10.79
C SER A 63 -6.96 -13.34 9.69
N SER A 64 -5.85 -13.24 8.96
CA SER A 64 -5.65 -12.26 7.87
C SER A 64 -5.72 -12.96 6.52
N GLU A 65 -6.85 -12.79 5.84
CA GLU A 65 -6.93 -13.04 4.40
C GLU A 65 -6.32 -11.86 3.65
N LEU A 66 -5.54 -12.13 2.60
CA LEU A 66 -4.95 -11.10 1.79
C LEU A 66 -5.96 -10.63 0.74
N PRO A 67 -6.38 -9.36 0.73
CA PRO A 67 -7.34 -8.90 -0.26
C PRO A 67 -6.71 -8.89 -1.66
N ALA A 68 -7.52 -9.16 -2.69
CA ALA A 68 -7.08 -9.02 -4.08
C ALA A 68 -6.65 -7.57 -4.38
N TRP A 69 -5.70 -7.39 -5.31
CA TRP A 69 -5.21 -6.06 -5.70
C TRP A 69 -6.35 -5.10 -6.10
N SER A 70 -7.35 -5.58 -6.83
CA SER A 70 -8.50 -4.77 -7.26
C SER A 70 -9.30 -4.17 -6.08
N GLN A 71 -9.45 -4.93 -4.99
CA GLN A 71 -10.09 -4.47 -3.77
C GLN A 71 -9.22 -3.41 -3.05
N ILE A 72 -7.92 -3.67 -2.92
CA ILE A 72 -6.96 -2.74 -2.33
C ILE A 72 -6.95 -1.42 -3.10
N GLU A 73 -6.85 -1.48 -4.43
CA GLU A 73 -6.82 -0.28 -5.27
C GLU A 73 -8.15 0.50 -5.17
N GLY A 74 -9.28 -0.21 -5.19
CA GLY A 74 -10.60 0.40 -5.07
C GLY A 74 -10.79 1.16 -3.76
N GLU A 75 -10.50 0.52 -2.63
CA GLU A 75 -10.62 1.14 -1.30
C GLU A 75 -9.62 2.27 -1.09
N THR A 76 -8.38 2.10 -1.58
CA THR A 76 -7.37 3.16 -1.54
C THR A 76 -7.80 4.39 -2.33
N LYS A 77 -8.32 4.21 -3.55
CA LYS A 77 -8.85 5.30 -4.38
C LYS A 77 -10.01 6.03 -3.69
N LYS A 78 -10.94 5.28 -3.06
CA LYS A 78 -12.03 5.86 -2.26
C LYS A 78 -11.50 6.69 -1.10
N PHE A 79 -10.54 6.17 -0.35
CA PHE A 79 -9.90 6.87 0.77
C PHE A 79 -9.22 8.16 0.32
N ILE A 80 -8.39 8.10 -0.72
CA ILE A 80 -7.70 9.27 -1.29
C ILE A 80 -8.72 10.31 -1.77
N ARG A 81 -9.81 9.90 -2.43
CA ARG A 81 -10.89 10.80 -2.86
C ARG A 81 -11.54 11.52 -1.67
N LYS A 82 -11.84 10.82 -0.57
CA LYS A 82 -12.34 11.43 0.67
C LYS A 82 -11.36 12.47 1.21
N LYS A 83 -10.06 12.14 1.24
CA LYS A 83 -9.01 13.08 1.69
C LYS A 83 -8.89 14.32 0.82
N LYS A 84 -9.03 14.15 -0.50
CA LYS A 84 -9.08 15.27 -1.44
C LYS A 84 -10.31 16.17 -1.19
N GLN A 85 -11.48 15.59 -0.93
CA GLN A 85 -12.70 16.37 -0.66
C GLN A 85 -12.61 17.24 0.60
N VAL A 86 -11.85 16.81 1.62
CA VAL A 86 -11.60 17.61 2.84
C VAL A 86 -10.36 18.52 2.71
N GLY A 87 -9.86 18.73 1.49
CA GLY A 87 -8.76 19.65 1.19
C GLY A 87 -7.37 19.20 1.64
N ARG A 88 -7.18 17.92 1.99
CA ARG A 88 -5.92 17.41 2.55
C ARG A 88 -4.70 17.62 1.64
N TYR A 89 -4.93 17.71 0.33
CA TYR A 89 -3.89 17.77 -0.70
C TYR A 89 -3.90 19.09 -1.49
N ASP A 90 -4.64 20.10 -1.03
CA ASP A 90 -4.81 21.35 -1.78
C ASP A 90 -3.54 22.22 -1.73
N ARG A 91 -2.74 22.06 -0.68
CA ARG A 91 -1.49 22.81 -0.48
C ARG A 91 -0.30 21.86 -0.49
N LEU A 92 0.75 22.24 -1.20
CA LEU A 92 2.02 21.49 -1.24
C LEU A 92 2.59 21.28 0.18
N ALA A 93 2.45 22.26 1.07
CA ALA A 93 2.91 22.17 2.46
C ALA A 93 2.18 21.09 3.27
N ASP A 94 0.88 20.86 3.01
CA ASP A 94 0.10 19.79 3.63
C ASP A 94 0.51 18.41 3.10
N MET A 95 1.03 18.36 1.87
CA MET A 95 1.55 17.15 1.25
C MET A 95 2.98 16.82 1.70
N VAL A 96 3.86 17.80 1.90
CA VAL A 96 5.31 17.55 2.05
C VAL A 96 5.79 17.61 3.50
N GLN A 97 5.25 18.50 4.35
CA GLN A 97 5.94 18.85 5.62
C GLN A 97 5.06 18.91 6.87
N SER A 98 3.74 19.16 6.74
CA SER A 98 3.00 19.71 7.89
C SER A 98 2.15 18.71 8.67
N ARG A 99 1.91 17.51 8.12
CA ARG A 99 0.96 16.55 8.71
C ARG A 99 1.37 15.10 8.41
N PRO A 100 1.23 14.17 9.36
CA PRO A 100 1.46 12.75 9.11
C PRO A 100 0.72 12.25 7.86
N LYS A 101 1.37 11.36 7.10
CA LYS A 101 0.76 10.78 5.91
C LYS A 101 -0.45 9.94 6.35
N PRO A 102 -1.64 10.17 5.77
CA PRO A 102 -2.85 9.47 6.19
C PRO A 102 -2.67 7.98 5.97
N ALA A 103 -3.07 7.17 6.96
CA ALA A 103 -2.97 5.73 6.91
C ALA A 103 -4.37 5.12 7.05
N TYR A 104 -4.71 4.21 6.15
CA TYR A 104 -6.00 3.50 6.17
C TYR A 104 -5.78 2.05 6.57
N ASP A 105 -6.40 1.64 7.67
CA ASP A 105 -6.45 0.25 8.10
C ASP A 105 -7.62 -0.43 7.39
N MET A 106 -7.32 -1.16 6.31
CA MET A 106 -8.33 -1.92 5.57
C MET A 106 -8.81 -3.15 6.32
N ILE A 107 -8.06 -3.64 7.31
CA ILE A 107 -8.45 -4.80 8.11
C ILE A 107 -9.62 -4.41 9.01
N ASN A 108 -9.55 -3.23 9.62
CA ASN A 108 -10.59 -2.73 10.53
C ASN A 108 -11.54 -1.71 9.89
N GLY A 109 -11.24 -1.21 8.69
CA GLY A 109 -12.10 -0.30 7.93
C GLY A 109 -12.05 1.17 8.38
N TRP A 110 -10.99 1.60 9.06
CA TRP A 110 -10.87 2.97 9.57
C TRP A 110 -9.52 3.61 9.31
N GLU A 111 -9.47 4.94 9.35
CA GLU A 111 -8.20 5.66 9.34
C GLU A 111 -7.47 5.48 10.67
N VAL A 112 -6.15 5.28 10.59
CA VAL A 112 -5.26 5.24 11.75
C VAL A 112 -4.33 6.44 11.73
N TYR A 113 -4.17 7.08 12.88
CA TYR A 113 -3.26 8.20 13.07
C TYR A 113 -2.01 7.66 13.75
N ASN A 114 -0.92 7.56 12.99
CA ASN A 114 0.42 7.28 13.52
C ASN A 114 1.20 8.58 13.73
#